data_AF-A0A9E1SEA8-F1
#
_entry.id   AF-A0A9E1SEA8-F1
#
_cell.length_a   1.000
_cell.length_b   1.000
_cell.length_c   1.000
_cell.angle_alpha   90.00
_cell.angle_beta   90.00
_cell.angle_gamma   90.00
#
_symmetry.space_group_name_H-M   'P 1'
#
loop_
_entity.id
_entity.type
_entity.pdbx_description
1 polymer ?
#
loop_
_entity_poly.entity_id
_entity_poly.type
_entity_poly.pdbx_seq_one_letter_code
_entity_poly.pdbx_strand_id
1 'polypeptide(L)' 'MAIIITDECINCGACEPECPNNAIYEGGAEWKYS' A
#
# COMPACT_ATOMS: atom_id res chain seq x y z
N MET A 1 -9.20 3.26 6.37
CA MET A 1 -8.59 1.96 6.68
C MET A 1 -9.20 0.84 5.86
N ALA A 2 -8.69 0.70 4.64
CA ALA A 2 -8.81 -0.54 3.89
C ALA A 2 -7.71 -1.50 4.38
N ILE A 3 -8.07 -2.73 4.73
CA ILE A 3 -7.10 -3.78 5.11
C ILE A 3 -6.50 -4.43 3.84
N ILE A 4 -7.16 -4.24 2.70
CA ILE A 4 -6.85 -4.87 1.42
C ILE A 4 -6.89 -3.76 0.36
N ILE A 5 -5.85 -3.69 -0.48
CA ILE A 5 -5.83 -2.84 -1.67
C ILE A 5 -6.58 -3.56 -2.78
N THR A 6 -7.57 -2.91 -3.36
CA THR A 6 -8.40 -3.41 -4.46
C THR A 6 -7.99 -2.74 -5.80
N ASP A 7 -8.45 -3.27 -6.93
CA ASP A 7 -8.18 -2.72 -8.27
C ASP A 7 -8.73 -1.31 -8.51
N GLU A 8 -9.63 -0.81 -7.65
CA GLU A 8 -10.10 0.59 -7.65
C GLU A 8 -9.08 1.56 -7.03
N CYS A 9 -7.93 1.07 -6.54
CA CYS A 9 -6.90 1.91 -5.94
C CYS A 9 -6.33 2.91 -6.95
N ILE A 10 -6.47 4.20 -6.65
CA ILE A 10 -5.95 5.30 -7.47
C ILE A 10 -4.56 5.79 -7.04
N ASN A 11 -3.87 5.08 -6.14
CA ASN A 11 -2.56 5.46 -5.60
C ASN A 11 -2.51 6.87 -4.97
N CYS A 12 -3.53 7.26 -4.19
CA CYS A 12 -3.59 8.58 -3.54
C CYS A 12 -2.69 8.74 -2.30
N GLY A 13 -2.09 7.66 -1.79
CA GLY A 13 -1.18 7.69 -0.64
C GLY A 13 -1.82 7.88 0.74
N ALA A 14 -3.13 8.12 0.82
CA ALA A 14 -3.82 8.36 2.11
C ALA A 14 -3.69 7.16 3.07
N CYS A 15 -3.68 5.95 2.53
CA CYS A 15 -3.64 4.70 3.29
C CYS A 15 -2.23 4.34 3.80
N GLU A 16 -1.18 4.96 3.26
CA GLU A 16 0.21 4.64 3.56
C GLU A 16 0.59 4.87 5.04
N PRO A 17 0.37 6.07 5.65
CA PRO A 17 0.73 6.32 7.04
C PRO A 17 -0.13 5.56 8.06
N GLU A 18 -1.30 5.07 7.64
CA GLU A 18 -2.20 4.28 8.49
C GLU A 18 -1.98 2.76 8.34
N CYS A 19 -1.08 2.34 7.44
CA CYS A 19 -0.86 0.92 7.18
C CYS A 19 -0.07 0.26 8.32
N PRO A 20 -0.69 -0.64 9.12
CA PRO A 20 -0.06 -1.20 10.32
C PRO A 20 1.15 -2.10 10.01
N ASN A 21 1.21 -2.64 8.81
CA ASN A 21 2.26 -3.57 8.37
C ASN A 21 3.17 -2.97 7.28
N ASN A 22 3.03 -1.67 7.00
CA ASN A 22 3.81 -0.95 5.99
C ASN A 22 3.85 -1.66 4.61
N ALA A 23 2.70 -2.21 4.20
CA ALA A 23 2.56 -3.03 2.99
C ALA A 23 2.29 -2.22 1.72
N ILE A 24 2.13 -0.90 1.83
CA ILE A 24 1.87 0.01 0.72
C ILE A 24 3.20 0.63 0.28
N TYR A 25 3.52 0.53 -1.01
CA TYR A 25 4.75 1.02 -1.61
C TYR A 25 4.48 1.46 -3.05
N GLU A 26 5.38 2.25 -3.62
CA GLU A 26 5.23 2.76 -4.98
C GLU A 26 5.16 1.61 -6.00
N GLY A 27 4.22 1.71 -6.95
CA GLY A 27 4.05 0.71 -8.00
C GLY A 27 5.32 0.55 -8.84
N GLY A 28 5.91 -0.65 -8.80
CA GLY A 28 7.18 -0.96 -9.46
C GLY A 28 8.34 -1.22 -8.50
N ALA A 29 8.18 -0.94 -7.21
CA ALA A 29 9.08 -1.48 -6.19
C ALA A 29 8.76 -2.97 -6.00
N GLU A 30 9.77 -3.82 -6.19
CA GLU A 30 9.66 -5.25 -5.92
C GLU A 30 9.44 -5.42 -4.41
N TRP A 31 8.30 -6.01 -4.01
CA TRP A 31 8.02 -6.28 -2.60
C TRP A 31 9.13 -7.15 -2.00
N LYS A 32 9.99 -6.54 -1.19
CA LYS A 32 11.06 -7.22 -0.48
C LYS A 32 10.74 -7.21 1.00
N TYR A 33 10.19 -8.32 1.48
CA TYR A 33 10.32 -8.66 2.88
C TYR A 33 11.80 -9.02 3.11
N SER A 34 12.52 -8.16 3.82
CA SER A 34 13.81 -8.49 4.44
C SER A 34 13.58 -8.69 5.93
#